data_AF-A0A533V4U2-F1
#
_entry.id   AF-A0A533V4U2-F1
#
_cell.length_a   1.000
_cell.length_b   1.000
_cell.length_c   1.000
_cell.angle_alpha   90.00
_cell.angle_beta   90.00
_cell.angle_gamma   90.00
#
_symmetry.space_group_name_H-M   'P 1'
#
loop_
_entity.id
_entity.type
_entity.pdbx_description
1 polymer ?
#
loop_
_entity_poly.entity_id
_entity_poly.type
_entity_poly.pdbx_seq_one_letter_code
_entity_poly.pdbx_strand_id
1 'polypeptide(L)'
;MEIFNGRAATEEYMSTHSLTFSTPEMTLKKFALWLGDQVNVPEKNKTVPRLMMYINDVDNQTNKSDFLPDTDESFKPSGAVTDIFKELSQVAASTTCYNCNRLLKAGSKFCPKCGSKQR
;
A
#
# COMPACT_ATOMS: atom_id res chain seq x y z
N MET A 1 -5.42 -6.04 21.80
CA MET A 1 -6.51 -5.33 21.07
C MET A 1 -6.86 -6.21 19.90
N GLU A 2 -8.13 -6.61 19.78
CA GLU A 2 -8.60 -7.35 18.60
C GLU A 2 -8.66 -6.37 17.42
N ILE A 3 -7.92 -6.68 16.34
CA ILE A 3 -7.93 -5.87 15.11
C ILE A 3 -8.44 -6.73 13.96
N PHE A 4 -9.37 -6.15 13.20
CA PHE A 4 -9.92 -6.77 12.00
C PHE A 4 -8.99 -6.54 10.80
N ASN A 5 -8.52 -7.61 10.18
CA ASN A 5 -7.75 -7.55 8.93
C ASN A 5 -8.69 -7.46 7.72
N GLY A 6 -9.19 -6.25 7.44
CA GLY A 6 -10.06 -6.00 6.29
C GLY A 6 -9.41 -6.25 4.93
N ARG A 7 -8.07 -6.11 4.84
CA ARG A 7 -7.33 -6.32 3.60
C ARG A 7 -7.33 -7.79 3.19
N ALA A 8 -6.96 -8.69 4.10
CA ALA A 8 -6.99 -10.13 3.85
C ALA A 8 -8.40 -10.62 3.50
N ALA A 9 -9.41 -10.15 4.23
CA ALA A 9 -10.81 -10.50 3.96
C ALA A 9 -11.26 -10.04 2.57
N THR A 10 -10.86 -8.83 2.16
CA THR A 10 -11.17 -8.29 0.83
C THR A 10 -10.47 -9.10 -0.26
N GLU A 11 -9.19 -9.41 -0.08
CA GLU A 11 -8.41 -10.18 -1.07
C GLU A 11 -8.99 -11.59 -1.31
N GLU A 12 -9.41 -12.28 -0.24
CA GLU A 12 -10.11 -13.56 -0.37
C GLU A 12 -11.48 -13.42 -1.04
N TYR A 13 -12.25 -12.38 -0.70
CA TYR A 13 -13.53 -12.13 -1.37
C TYR A 13 -13.36 -11.87 -2.87
N MET A 14 -12.40 -11.02 -3.26
CA MET A 14 -12.15 -10.66 -4.66
C MET A 14 -11.58 -11.82 -5.48
N SER A 15 -10.85 -12.75 -4.84
CA SER A 15 -10.34 -13.96 -5.52
C SER A 15 -11.40 -15.03 -5.74
N THR A 16 -12.46 -15.05 -4.92
CA THR A 16 -13.54 -16.05 -4.99
C THR A 16 -14.79 -15.56 -5.71
N HIS A 17 -15.03 -14.25 -5.75
CA HIS A 17 -16.21 -13.64 -6.34
C HIS A 17 -15.87 -12.78 -7.55
N SER A 18 -16.57 -13.02 -8.66
CA SER A 18 -16.46 -12.18 -9.85
C SER A 18 -17.08 -10.80 -9.60
N LEU A 19 -16.31 -9.75 -9.89
CA LEU A 19 -16.73 -8.35 -9.77
C LEU A 19 -17.41 -7.80 -11.02
N THR A 20 -17.45 -8.57 -12.11
CA THR A 20 -17.89 -8.06 -13.41
C THR A 20 -19.34 -7.56 -13.31
N PHE A 21 -19.56 -6.30 -13.70
CA PHE A 21 -20.87 -5.63 -13.77
C PHE A 21 -21.58 -5.33 -12.43
N SER A 22 -20.87 -5.35 -11.29
CA SER A 22 -21.46 -4.94 -10.00
C SER A 22 -21.22 -3.45 -9.68
N THR A 23 -22.23 -2.78 -9.14
CA THR A 23 -22.05 -1.43 -8.58
C THR A 23 -21.27 -1.52 -7.27
N PRO A 24 -20.45 -0.51 -6.90
CA PRO A 24 -19.69 -0.53 -5.65
C PRO A 24 -20.55 -0.82 -4.41
N GLU A 25 -21.78 -0.28 -4.36
CA GLU A 25 -22.71 -0.56 -3.27
C GLU A 25 -23.15 -2.04 -3.20
N MET A 26 -23.38 -2.67 -4.35
CA MET A 26 -23.77 -4.08 -4.42
C MET A 26 -22.62 -4.99 -4.01
N THR A 27 -21.39 -4.66 -4.41
CA THR A 27 -20.18 -5.36 -3.98
C THR A 27 -20.01 -5.27 -2.46
N LEU A 28 -20.15 -4.08 -1.88
CA LEU A 28 -20.06 -3.89 -0.41
C LEU A 28 -21.14 -4.68 0.34
N LYS A 29 -22.39 -4.68 -0.13
CA LYS A 29 -23.48 -5.44 0.49
C LYS A 29 -23.20 -6.94 0.45
N LYS A 30 -22.75 -7.47 -0.69
CA LYS A 30 -22.40 -8.89 -0.84
C LYS A 30 -21.20 -9.28 0.02
N PHE A 31 -20.19 -8.41 0.11
CA PHE A 31 -19.05 -8.61 0.98
C PHE A 31 -19.46 -8.66 2.45
N ALA A 32 -20.32 -7.75 2.90
CA ALA A 32 -20.82 -7.73 4.28
C ALA A 32 -21.64 -8.99 4.62
N LEU A 33 -22.49 -9.45 3.68
CA LEU A 33 -23.22 -10.72 3.82
C LEU A 33 -22.25 -11.91 3.93
N TRP A 34 -21.26 -11.97 3.04
CA TRP A 34 -20.25 -13.03 3.01
C TRP A 34 -19.41 -13.10 4.30
N LEU A 35 -19.09 -11.96 4.93
CA LEU A 35 -18.41 -11.95 6.23
C LEU A 35 -19.28 -12.54 7.37
N GLY A 36 -20.59 -12.43 7.24
CA GLY A 36 -21.56 -13.01 8.17
C GLY A 36 -21.82 -14.50 7.97
N ASP A 37 -21.37 -15.06 6.84
CA ASP A 37 -21.59 -16.48 6.55
C ASP A 37 -20.89 -17.37 7.57
N GLN A 38 -21.59 -18.42 7.95
CA GLN A 38 -21.16 -19.39 8.93
C GLN A 38 -20.17 -20.38 8.31
N VAL A 39 -18.93 -20.41 8.83
CA VAL A 39 -17.85 -21.29 8.34
C VAL A 39 -17.51 -22.32 9.42
N ASN A 40 -17.31 -23.56 8.97
CA ASN A 40 -16.91 -24.66 9.85
C ASN A 40 -15.39 -24.63 10.05
N VAL A 41 -14.96 -24.35 11.28
CA VAL A 41 -13.54 -24.43 11.65
C VAL A 41 -13.29 -25.84 12.22
N PRO A 42 -12.42 -26.64 11.59
CA PRO A 42 -12.20 -28.04 11.97
C PRO A 42 -11.61 -28.20 13.38
N GLU A 43 -10.96 -27.17 13.92
CA GLU A 43 -10.28 -27.25 15.23
C GLU A 43 -11.21 -27.15 16.44
N LYS A 44 -12.40 -26.54 16.30
CA LYS A 44 -13.26 -26.23 17.46
C LYS A 44 -14.66 -26.85 17.41
N ASN A 45 -15.00 -27.60 16.36
CA ASN A 45 -16.36 -28.15 16.13
C ASN A 45 -17.47 -27.11 16.34
N LYS A 46 -17.17 -25.85 16.03
CA LYS A 46 -18.05 -24.70 16.20
C LYS A 46 -18.15 -23.98 14.88
N THR A 47 -19.38 -23.71 14.48
CA THR A 47 -19.68 -22.86 13.34
C THR A 47 -19.55 -21.41 13.81
N VAL A 48 -18.57 -20.70 13.28
CA VAL A 48 -18.33 -19.29 13.60
C VAL A 48 -18.56 -18.44 12.35
N PRO A 49 -18.98 -17.18 12.49
CA PRO A 49 -19.03 -16.26 11.36
C PRO A 49 -17.63 -16.12 10.74
N ARG A 50 -17.57 -16.05 9.41
CA ARG A 50 -16.32 -15.92 8.65
C ARG A 50 -15.47 -14.73 9.12
N LEU A 51 -16.12 -13.64 9.56
CA LEU A 51 -15.46 -12.48 10.18
C LEU A 51 -14.43 -12.88 11.26
N MET A 52 -14.75 -13.89 12.08
CA MET A 52 -13.89 -14.32 13.19
C MET A 52 -12.54 -14.90 12.71
N MET A 53 -12.44 -15.33 11.46
CA MET A 53 -11.19 -15.81 10.87
C MET A 53 -10.18 -14.68 10.58
N TYR A 54 -10.65 -13.43 10.48
CA TYR A 54 -9.81 -12.27 10.16
C TYR A 54 -9.59 -11.34 11.36
N ILE A 55 -10.15 -11.66 12.52
CA ILE A 55 -9.86 -10.96 13.77
C ILE A 55 -8.57 -11.56 14.31
N ASN A 56 -7.54 -10.71 14.44
CA ASN A 56 -6.25 -11.11 15.00
C ASN A 56 -6.03 -10.39 16.33
N ASP A 57 -5.48 -11.12 17.30
CA ASP A 57 -5.00 -10.54 18.55
C ASP A 57 -3.64 -9.88 18.31
N VAL A 58 -3.60 -8.56 18.49
CA VAL A 58 -2.35 -7.80 18.37
C VAL A 58 -1.59 -7.88 19.69
N ASP A 59 -0.80 -8.93 19.83
CA ASP A 59 0.10 -9.12 21.00
C ASP A 59 1.54 -8.62 20.73
N ASN A 60 1.93 -8.31 19.48
CA ASN A 60 3.28 -7.80 19.21
C ASN A 60 3.34 -6.69 18.14
N GLN A 61 3.95 -5.58 18.53
CA GLN A 61 3.95 -4.24 17.92
C GLN A 61 4.74 -4.08 16.60
N THR A 62 4.95 -5.11 15.80
CA THR A 62 5.84 -4.97 14.62
C THR A 62 5.16 -4.61 13.30
N ASN A 63 3.87 -4.90 13.10
CA ASN A 63 3.21 -4.70 11.79
C ASN A 63 1.88 -3.95 11.85
N LYS A 64 1.74 -2.95 12.74
CA LYS A 64 0.49 -2.17 12.85
C LYS A 64 0.14 -1.42 11.55
N SER A 65 1.15 -1.05 10.74
CA SER A 65 0.98 -0.35 9.46
C SER A 65 0.21 -1.14 8.41
N ASP A 66 0.29 -2.48 8.41
CA ASP A 66 -0.34 -3.30 7.38
C ASP A 66 -1.87 -3.35 7.51
N PHE A 67 -2.39 -3.01 8.69
CA PHE A 67 -3.81 -3.03 9.02
C PHE A 67 -4.48 -1.65 8.94
N LEU A 68 -3.70 -0.58 8.78
CA LEU A 68 -4.20 0.79 8.68
C LEU A 68 -4.24 1.21 7.21
N PRO A 69 -5.28 1.95 6.77
CA PRO A 69 -5.24 2.58 5.46
C PRO A 69 -4.06 3.57 5.41
N ASP A 70 -3.34 3.61 4.29
CA ASP A 70 -2.32 4.63 4.02
C ASP A 70 -3.00 6.01 4.05
N THR A 71 -2.89 6.72 5.16
CA THR A 71 -3.38 8.10 5.33
C THR A 71 -2.37 9.13 4.88
N ASP A 72 -1.13 8.70 4.60
CA ASP A 72 -0.11 9.59 4.07
C ASP A 72 -0.28 9.75 2.55
N GLU A 73 -0.35 10.99 2.07
CA GLU A 73 -0.33 11.32 0.63
C GLU A 73 1.03 11.00 -0.03
N SER A 74 1.95 10.35 0.69
CA SER A 74 3.23 9.95 0.14
C SER A 74 3.01 8.82 -0.85
N PHE A 75 3.18 9.13 -2.12
CA PHE A 75 3.17 8.14 -3.19
C PHE A 75 4.27 7.10 -2.97
N LYS A 76 3.88 5.90 -2.54
CA LYS A 76 4.76 4.73 -2.44
C LYS A 76 4.50 3.84 -3.65
N PRO A 77 5.38 3.86 -4.67
CA PRO A 77 5.17 3.04 -5.86
C PRO A 77 5.10 1.56 -5.44
N SER A 78 4.10 0.83 -5.95
CA SER A 78 3.84 -0.57 -5.62
C SER A 78 3.69 -1.42 -6.89
N GLY A 79 3.99 -2.72 -6.80
CA GLY A 79 3.89 -3.66 -7.92
C GLY A 79 4.83 -3.32 -9.08
N ALA A 80 4.38 -3.52 -10.32
CA ALA A 80 5.17 -3.28 -11.53
C ALA A 80 5.63 -1.81 -11.72
N VAL A 81 4.99 -0.88 -11.02
CA VAL A 81 5.31 0.55 -11.08
C VAL A 81 6.54 0.89 -10.22
N THR A 82 6.96 -0.01 -9.34
CA THR A 82 8.17 0.18 -8.50
C THR A 82 9.42 0.40 -9.33
N ASP A 83 9.65 -0.39 -10.37
CA ASP A 83 10.87 -0.32 -11.18
C ASP A 83 10.99 1.01 -11.94
N ILE A 84 9.86 1.52 -12.44
CA ILE A 84 9.80 2.79 -13.17
C ILE A 84 10.12 3.98 -12.25
N PHE A 85 9.62 3.95 -11.02
CA PHE A 85 9.80 5.06 -10.07
C PHE A 85 11.06 4.94 -9.21
N LYS A 86 11.69 3.76 -9.14
CA LYS A 86 12.98 3.54 -8.47
C LYS A 86 14.08 4.42 -9.08
N GLU A 87 14.05 4.64 -10.38
CA GLU A 87 15.00 5.51 -11.07
C GLU A 87 14.79 7.00 -10.75
N LEU A 88 13.55 7.44 -10.46
CA LEU A 88 13.26 8.83 -10.06
C LEU A 88 13.78 9.15 -8.66
N SER A 89 13.70 8.20 -7.73
CA SER A 89 14.09 8.41 -6.32
C SER A 89 15.59 8.57 -6.12
N GLN A 90 16.43 8.08 -7.05
CA GLN A 90 17.90 8.21 -6.97
C GLN A 90 18.43 9.60 -7.38
N VAL A 91 17.58 10.49 -7.92
CA VAL A 91 18.00 11.80 -8.44
C VAL A 91 18.00 12.91 -7.37
N ALA A 92 17.73 12.57 -6.11
CA ALA A 92 17.75 13.52 -4.99
C ALA A 92 19.16 13.85 -4.44
N ALA A 93 20.24 13.42 -5.11
CA ALA A 93 21.59 13.87 -4.77
C ALA A 93 21.83 15.30 -5.30
N SER A 94 21.56 16.32 -4.50
CA SER A 94 21.84 17.71 -4.90
C SER A 94 23.35 17.99 -4.91
N THR A 95 23.92 18.28 -6.09
CA THR A 95 25.32 18.69 -6.25
C THR A 95 25.42 20.21 -6.24
N THR A 96 26.45 20.77 -5.60
CA THR A 96 26.66 22.22 -5.56
C THR A 96 27.47 22.71 -6.76
N CYS A 97 27.09 23.85 -7.33
CA CYS A 97 27.81 24.45 -8.44
C CYS A 97 29.19 24.96 -8.01
N TYR A 98 30.27 24.52 -8.68
CA TYR A 98 31.64 24.93 -8.36
C TYR A 98 31.93 26.43 -8.53
N ASN A 99 31.10 27.16 -9.29
CA ASN A 99 31.34 28.56 -9.62
C ASN A 99 30.47 29.52 -8.79
N CYS A 100 29.18 29.21 -8.61
CA CYS A 100 28.23 30.11 -7.94
C CYS A 100 27.63 29.53 -6.65
N ASN A 101 28.08 28.34 -6.22
CA ASN A 101 27.66 27.64 -5.01
C ASN A 101 26.14 27.40 -4.87
N ARG A 102 25.41 27.40 -5.99
CA ARG A 102 23.98 27.06 -6.00
C ARG A 102 23.80 25.52 -5.98
N LEU A 103 22.80 25.05 -5.25
CA LEU A 103 22.32 23.67 -5.30
C LEU A 103 21.75 23.35 -6.70
N LEU A 104 22.30 22.33 -7.33
CA LEU A 104 21.89 21.78 -8.62
C LEU A 104 21.33 20.37 -8.45
N LYS A 105 20.44 19.98 -9.37
CA LYS A 105 19.93 18.61 -9.44
C LYS A 105 21.06 17.64 -9.83
N ALA A 106 21.06 16.44 -9.28
CA ALA A 106 22.02 15.38 -9.63
C ALA A 106 22.08 15.21 -11.16
N GLY A 107 23.28 15.27 -11.75
CA GLY A 107 23.49 15.04 -13.18
C GLY A 107 23.34 16.26 -14.10
N SER A 108 23.18 17.48 -13.58
CA SER A 108 23.13 18.69 -14.42
C SER A 108 24.49 19.02 -15.05
N LYS A 109 24.61 18.94 -16.39
CA LYS A 109 25.85 19.28 -17.14
C LYS A 109 26.18 20.78 -17.11
N PHE A 110 25.19 21.64 -16.86
CA PHE A 110 25.33 23.10 -16.87
C PHE A 110 24.57 23.71 -15.69
N CYS A 111 25.09 24.81 -15.15
CA CYS A 111 24.39 25.58 -14.13
C CYS A 111 23.35 26.50 -14.79
N PRO A 112 22.06 26.45 -14.42
CA PRO A 112 21.02 27.31 -14.99
C PRO A 112 21.13 28.77 -14.57
N LYS A 113 21.94 29.10 -13.54
CA LYS A 113 22.13 30.48 -13.07
C LYS A 113 23.34 31.16 -13.74
N CYS A 114 24.49 30.49 -13.73
CA CYS A 114 25.76 31.08 -14.19
C CYS A 114 26.26 30.51 -15.52
N GLY A 115 25.56 29.54 -16.11
CA GLY A 115 25.91 28.93 -17.41
C GLY A 115 27.17 28.05 -17.39
N SER A 116 27.86 27.95 -16.26
CA SER A 116 29.11 27.19 -16.16
C SER A 116 28.88 25.68 -16.35
N LYS A 117 29.76 25.03 -17.12
CA LYS A 117 29.74 23.58 -17.33
C LYS A 117 30.22 22.87 -16.06
N GLN A 118 29.36 22.07 -15.44
CA GLN A 118 29.71 21.29 -14.25
C GLN A 118 30.68 20.17 -14.65
N ARG A 119 31.72 19.96 -13.84
CA ARG A 119 32.74 18.93 -14.06
C ARG A 119 32.25 17.55 -13.65
#